data_AF-A0A267EFR4-F1
#
_entry.id   AF-A0A267EFR4-F1
#
_cell.length_a   1.000
_cell.length_b   1.000
_cell.length_c   1.000
_cell.angle_alpha   90.00
_cell.angle_beta   90.00
_cell.angle_gamma   90.00
#
_symmetry.space_group_name_H-M   'P 1'
#
loop_
_entity.id
_entity.type
_entity.pdbx_description
1 polymer ?
#
loop_
_entity_poly.entity_id
_entity_poly.type
_entity_poly.pdbx_seq_one_letter_code
_entity_poly.pdbx_strand_id
1 'polypeptide(L)'
;MNVDGIHLVFPLPDQSSLSSIAPDLYVKHLLRSKHVGSLEASLNLHGFSLNSARLMDFGQVGFDFFCISVQCNAENNQIEDENMAIKIVFRYLAMIRSVGPLNWLHNELRLTLQREFAPKGKLDESLEPMDPMINLLLHLASDDYSLATRLQRFSQRDALTARHLITEYSAQAIADFLTFLTPTGVLCTSLILVGIASRLQLPDSQWQALLRAGRSAG
;
A
#
# COMPACT_ATOMS: atom_id res chain seq x y z
N MET A 1 6.71 -11.74 -6.12
CA MET A 1 5.81 -11.64 -4.96
C MET A 1 6.24 -12.70 -3.98
N ASN A 2 6.72 -12.31 -2.79
CA ASN A 2 6.95 -13.27 -1.71
C ASN A 2 5.56 -13.66 -1.17
N VAL A 3 5.26 -14.96 -1.14
CA VAL A 3 3.87 -15.49 -1.17
C VAL A 3 3.26 -15.69 0.22
N ASP A 4 4.02 -15.44 1.28
CA ASP A 4 3.61 -15.73 2.66
C ASP A 4 3.17 -14.46 3.39
N GLY A 5 1.93 -14.02 3.18
CA GLY A 5 1.41 -12.83 3.84
C GLY A 5 -0.09 -12.55 3.64
N ILE A 6 -0.58 -11.63 4.45
CA ILE A 6 -1.95 -11.12 4.43
C ILE A 6 -1.95 -9.83 3.62
N HIS A 7 -2.86 -9.74 2.66
CA HIS A 7 -3.09 -8.52 1.89
C HIS A 7 -4.47 -7.96 2.25
N LEU A 8 -4.45 -6.74 2.81
CA LEU A 8 -5.63 -5.95 3.09
C LEU A 8 -5.80 -4.94 1.95
N VAL A 9 -6.78 -5.19 1.08
CA VAL A 9 -7.03 -4.38 -0.11
C VAL A 9 -8.27 -3.52 0.11
N PHE A 10 -8.09 -2.21 0.01
CA PHE A 10 -9.15 -1.22 0.20
C PHE A 10 -9.51 -0.60 -1.15
N PRO A 11 -10.79 -0.70 -1.59
CA PRO A 11 -11.25 0.02 -2.77
C PRO A 11 -11.28 1.52 -2.50
N LEU A 12 -10.84 2.31 -3.48
CA LEU A 12 -10.76 3.76 -3.41
C LEU A 12 -11.33 4.40 -4.69
N PRO A 13 -11.86 5.63 -4.60
CA PRO A 13 -12.05 6.45 -5.79
C PRO A 13 -10.69 6.79 -6.43
N ASP A 14 -10.72 7.19 -7.70
CA ASP A 14 -9.52 7.63 -8.43
C ASP A 14 -8.78 8.75 -7.66
N GLN A 15 -7.52 8.50 -7.32
CA GLN A 15 -6.66 9.41 -6.55
C GLN A 15 -5.86 10.38 -7.44
N SER A 16 -5.98 10.32 -8.77
CA SER A 16 -5.14 11.13 -9.69
C SER A 16 -5.30 12.63 -9.47
N SER A 17 -6.53 13.08 -9.21
CA SER A 17 -6.84 14.50 -8.96
C SER A 17 -6.23 15.02 -7.66
N LEU A 18 -5.92 14.13 -6.72
CA LEU A 18 -5.34 14.45 -5.41
C LEU A 18 -3.81 14.34 -5.40
N SER A 19 -3.15 14.26 -6.57
CA SER A 19 -1.70 14.07 -6.66
C SER A 19 -0.86 15.19 -6.05
N SER A 20 -1.38 16.43 -5.96
CA SER A 20 -0.73 17.56 -5.28
C SER A 20 -0.64 17.39 -3.76
N ILE A 21 -1.61 16.66 -3.17
CA ILE A 21 -1.72 16.38 -1.73
C ILE A 21 -1.15 14.99 -1.41
N ALA A 22 -1.38 14.02 -2.30
CA ALA A 22 -1.04 12.60 -2.20
C ALA A 22 -1.38 11.99 -0.83
N PRO A 23 -2.67 11.91 -0.46
CA PRO A 23 -3.09 11.36 0.83
C PRO A 23 -2.65 9.91 1.03
N ASP A 24 -2.54 9.13 -0.05
CA ASP A 24 -2.04 7.77 -0.03
C ASP A 24 -0.57 7.70 0.41
N LEU A 25 0.27 8.63 -0.06
CA LEU A 25 1.68 8.73 0.34
C LEU A 25 1.81 9.17 1.79
N TYR A 26 0.95 10.08 2.26
CA TYR A 26 0.88 10.48 3.67
C TYR A 26 0.61 9.27 4.57
N VAL A 27 -0.41 8.47 4.24
CA VAL A 27 -0.74 7.27 5.02
C VAL A 27 0.36 6.22 4.90
N LYS A 28 0.92 5.99 3.71
CA LYS A 28 2.08 5.10 3.51
C LYS A 28 3.25 5.50 4.42
N HIS A 29 3.56 6.79 4.51
CA HIS A 29 4.66 7.30 5.33
C HIS A 29 4.45 7.00 6.81
N LEU A 30 3.22 7.20 7.31
CA LEU A 30 2.84 6.83 8.68
C LEU A 30 2.93 5.34 8.96
N LEU A 31 2.47 4.50 8.03
CA LEU A 31 2.49 3.05 8.19
C LEU A 31 3.92 2.49 8.18
N ARG A 32 4.81 3.10 7.38
CA ARG A 32 6.23 2.73 7.26
C ARG A 32 7.15 3.41 8.27
N SER A 33 6.59 4.13 9.24
CA SER A 33 7.38 4.74 10.30
C SER A 33 8.07 3.66 11.15
N LYS A 34 9.33 3.89 11.49
CA LYS A 34 10.14 2.99 12.33
C LYS A 34 10.30 3.49 13.78
N HIS A 35 9.51 4.48 14.17
CA HIS A 35 9.56 5.01 15.52
C HIS A 35 8.90 4.07 16.54
N VAL A 36 9.22 4.28 17.82
CA VAL A 36 8.55 3.59 18.92
C VAL A 36 7.06 3.90 18.86
N GLY A 37 6.22 2.87 18.91
CA GLY A 37 4.77 2.99 18.78
C GLY A 37 4.25 2.97 17.35
N SER A 38 5.11 2.76 16.35
CA SER A 38 4.66 2.57 14.96
C SER A 38 3.97 1.23 14.74
N LEU A 39 3.34 1.09 13.57
CA LEU A 39 2.76 -0.18 13.13
C LEU A 39 3.84 -1.27 13.05
N GLU A 40 4.98 -0.98 12.42
CA GLU A 40 6.09 -1.94 12.28
C GLU A 40 6.63 -2.38 13.64
N ALA A 41 6.79 -1.45 14.59
CA ALA A 41 7.20 -1.79 15.95
C ALA A 41 6.20 -2.72 16.65
N SER A 42 4.90 -2.48 16.46
CA SER A 42 3.84 -3.31 17.05
C SER A 42 3.75 -4.70 16.41
N LEU A 43 3.95 -4.80 15.10
CA LEU A 43 3.99 -6.07 14.37
C LEU A 43 5.20 -6.92 14.78
N ASN A 44 6.37 -6.29 14.91
CA ASN A 44 7.62 -6.96 15.27
C ASN A 44 7.55 -7.64 16.65
N LEU A 45 6.78 -7.10 17.60
CA LEU A 45 6.56 -7.72 18.92
C LEU A 45 5.89 -9.11 18.83
N HIS A 46 5.18 -9.37 17.74
CA HIS A 46 4.51 -10.64 17.47
C HIS A 46 5.25 -11.48 16.41
N GLY A 47 6.47 -11.07 16.00
CA GLY A 47 7.21 -11.74 14.94
C GLY A 47 6.62 -11.53 13.54
N PHE A 48 5.78 -10.51 13.35
CA PHE A 48 5.23 -10.12 12.05
C PHE A 48 6.01 -8.93 11.50
N SER A 49 5.91 -8.68 10.20
CA SER A 49 6.53 -7.51 9.56
C SER A 49 5.61 -6.86 8.53
N LEU A 50 5.72 -5.54 8.39
CA LEU A 50 5.05 -4.82 7.32
C LEU A 50 5.85 -5.01 6.03
N ASN A 51 5.28 -5.73 5.07
CA ASN A 51 5.93 -5.96 3.77
C ASN A 51 5.75 -4.76 2.84
N SER A 52 4.51 -4.28 2.68
CA SER A 52 4.22 -3.12 1.84
C SER A 52 2.96 -2.37 2.29
N ALA A 53 2.92 -1.08 1.98
CA ALA A 53 1.74 -0.24 2.10
C ALA A 53 1.78 0.75 0.94
N ARG A 54 0.91 0.57 -0.07
CA ARG A 54 0.96 1.39 -1.29
C ARG A 54 -0.37 1.41 -2.04
N LEU A 55 -0.55 2.45 -2.83
CA LEU A 55 -1.52 2.48 -3.91
C LEU A 55 -1.10 1.46 -4.97
N MET A 56 -2.03 0.64 -5.44
CA MET A 56 -1.77 -0.36 -6.47
C MET A 56 -1.63 0.30 -7.84
N ASP A 57 -0.72 -0.21 -8.67
CA ASP A 57 -0.35 0.37 -9.97
C ASP A 57 -1.24 -0.09 -11.13
N PHE A 58 -2.19 -1.01 -10.88
CA PHE A 58 -3.14 -1.55 -11.86
C PHE A 58 -4.58 -1.02 -11.73
N GLY A 59 -4.79 0.10 -11.01
CA GLY A 59 -6.05 0.83 -11.06
C GLY A 59 -6.34 1.37 -12.47
N GLN A 60 -7.61 1.37 -12.88
CA GLN A 60 -8.04 2.05 -14.11
C GLN A 60 -8.54 3.46 -13.77
N VAL A 61 -8.64 4.33 -14.79
CA VAL A 61 -9.27 5.65 -14.61
C VAL A 61 -10.67 5.47 -14.00
N GLY A 62 -10.90 6.13 -12.87
CA GLY A 62 -12.17 6.04 -12.12
C GLY A 62 -12.13 5.25 -10.81
N PHE A 63 -11.16 4.37 -10.58
CA PHE A 63 -11.01 3.67 -9.29
C PHE A 63 -9.57 3.24 -8.99
N ASP A 64 -9.24 3.15 -7.71
CA ASP A 64 -7.96 2.70 -7.21
C ASP A 64 -8.10 1.65 -6.11
N PHE A 65 -6.96 1.05 -5.74
CA PHE A 65 -6.85 0.22 -4.55
C PHE A 65 -5.66 0.65 -3.72
N PHE A 66 -5.82 0.66 -2.40
CA PHE A 66 -4.71 0.74 -1.46
C PHE A 66 -4.52 -0.62 -0.81
N CYS A 67 -3.29 -1.12 -0.82
CA CYS A 67 -2.96 -2.43 -0.28
C CYS A 67 -1.99 -2.28 0.89
N ILE A 68 -2.33 -2.91 2.02
CA ILE A 68 -1.44 -3.12 3.16
C ILE A 68 -1.13 -4.60 3.22
N SER A 69 0.15 -4.95 3.06
CA SER A 69 0.65 -6.31 3.08
C SER A 69 1.47 -6.57 4.34
N VAL A 70 1.05 -7.55 5.13
CA VAL A 70 1.75 -7.97 6.36
C VAL A 70 2.25 -9.39 6.18
N GLN A 71 3.53 -9.62 6.47
CA GLN A 71 4.13 -10.95 6.48
C GLN A 71 4.04 -11.51 7.90
N CYS A 72 3.56 -12.75 8.01
CA CYS A 72 3.44 -13.47 9.26
C CYS A 72 4.30 -14.74 9.19
N ASN A 73 5.03 -15.06 10.25
CA ASN A 73 5.83 -16.28 10.32
C ASN A 73 4.91 -17.44 10.74
N ALA A 74 4.24 -18.07 9.78
CA ALA A 74 3.14 -19.01 10.01
C ALA A 74 3.60 -20.46 10.29
N GLU A 75 4.48 -20.69 11.26
CA GLU A 75 4.96 -22.06 11.54
C GLU A 75 3.92 -22.91 12.30
N ASN A 76 3.04 -22.34 13.13
CA ASN A 76 2.16 -23.11 14.04
C ASN A 76 0.66 -22.73 14.01
N ASN A 77 0.28 -21.46 14.24
CA ASN A 77 -1.12 -21.03 14.44
C ASN A 77 -1.58 -19.94 13.45
N GLN A 78 -1.56 -20.29 12.18
CA GLN A 78 -1.78 -19.35 11.08
C GLN A 78 -3.04 -18.47 11.20
N ILE A 79 -4.20 -19.03 11.52
CA ILE A 79 -5.46 -18.25 11.59
C ILE A 79 -5.45 -17.24 12.75
N GLU A 80 -4.83 -17.60 13.88
CA GLU A 80 -4.76 -16.71 15.04
C GLU A 80 -3.78 -15.57 14.77
N ASP A 81 -2.64 -15.88 14.17
CA ASP A 81 -1.64 -14.90 13.75
C ASP A 81 -2.22 -13.93 12.72
N GLU A 82 -2.98 -14.45 11.75
CA GLU A 82 -3.67 -13.63 10.76
C GLU A 82 -4.68 -12.67 11.40
N ASN A 83 -5.53 -13.19 12.28
CA ASN A 83 -6.49 -12.35 13.01
C ASN A 83 -5.79 -11.31 13.88
N MET A 84 -4.65 -11.65 14.48
CA MET A 84 -3.88 -10.72 15.30
C MET A 84 -3.24 -9.61 14.46
N ALA A 85 -2.61 -9.95 13.34
CA ALA A 85 -2.04 -8.99 12.40
C ALA A 85 -3.11 -8.00 11.89
N ILE A 86 -4.29 -8.51 11.50
CA ILE A 86 -5.43 -7.70 11.07
C ILE A 86 -5.87 -6.73 12.18
N LYS A 87 -5.99 -7.24 13.42
CA LYS A 87 -6.34 -6.40 14.58
C LYS A 87 -5.31 -5.30 14.83
N ILE A 88 -4.01 -5.60 14.74
CA ILE A 88 -2.94 -4.61 14.92
C ILE A 88 -3.06 -3.50 13.88
N VAL A 89 -3.23 -3.86 12.59
CA VAL A 89 -3.38 -2.87 11.50
C VAL A 89 -4.61 -1.99 11.73
N PHE A 90 -5.78 -2.57 12.00
CA PHE A 90 -7.00 -1.77 12.19
C PHE A 90 -6.97 -0.91 13.45
N ARG A 91 -6.32 -1.37 14.53
CA ARG A 91 -6.10 -0.56 15.74
C ARG A 91 -5.19 0.63 15.44
N TYR A 92 -4.13 0.43 14.67
CA TYR A 92 -3.24 1.52 14.25
C TYR A 92 -3.96 2.53 13.35
N LEU A 93 -4.75 2.07 12.38
CA LEU A 93 -5.57 2.94 11.54
C LEU A 93 -6.62 3.71 12.36
N ALA A 94 -7.23 3.09 13.36
CA ALA A 94 -8.16 3.76 14.28
C ALA A 94 -7.47 4.85 15.11
N MET A 95 -6.25 4.58 15.59
CA MET A 95 -5.44 5.56 16.28
C MET A 95 -5.12 6.77 15.37
N ILE A 96 -4.66 6.54 14.14
CA ILE A 96 -4.38 7.63 13.19
C ILE A 96 -5.64 8.46 12.93
N ARG A 97 -6.80 7.83 12.75
CA ARG A 97 -8.08 8.55 12.58
C ARG A 97 -8.44 9.40 13.80
N SER A 98 -8.18 8.90 15.01
CA SER A 98 -8.48 9.63 16.24
C SER A 98 -7.60 10.87 16.46
N VAL A 99 -6.32 10.79 16.07
CA VAL A 99 -5.38 11.91 16.15
C VAL A 99 -5.64 12.92 15.03
N GLY A 100 -5.99 12.42 13.85
CA GLY A 100 -6.22 13.21 12.65
C GLY A 100 -4.93 13.60 11.91
N PRO A 101 -5.05 14.26 10.75
CA PRO A 101 -3.90 14.65 9.93
C PRO A 101 -3.10 15.79 10.56
N LEU A 102 -1.76 15.69 10.50
CA LEU A 102 -0.83 16.65 11.09
C LEU A 102 0.00 17.32 10.00
N ASN A 103 -0.04 18.65 9.94
CA ASN A 103 0.66 19.42 8.91
C ASN A 103 2.19 19.24 8.96
N TRP A 104 2.78 19.18 10.15
CA TRP A 104 4.23 18.99 10.30
C TRP A 104 4.70 17.66 9.68
N LEU A 105 3.90 16.60 9.78
CA LEU A 105 4.21 15.31 9.19
C LEU A 105 4.07 15.33 7.66
N HIS A 106 3.08 16.04 7.14
CA HIS A 106 2.98 16.28 5.70
C HIS A 106 4.20 17.03 5.17
N ASN A 107 4.70 18.01 5.93
CA ASN A 107 5.92 18.73 5.58
C ASN A 107 7.16 17.82 5.62
N GLU A 108 7.25 16.92 6.58
CA GLU A 108 8.31 15.90 6.65
C GLU A 108 8.29 14.97 5.43
N LEU A 109 7.11 14.47 5.06
CA LEU A 109 6.93 13.66 3.86
C LEU A 109 7.36 14.45 2.61
N ARG A 110 6.92 15.70 2.47
CA ARG A 110 7.28 16.55 1.32
C ARG A 110 8.80 16.66 1.19
N LEU A 111 9.49 16.97 2.28
CA LEU A 111 10.95 17.09 2.28
C LEU A 111 11.64 15.75 1.97
N THR A 112 11.07 14.65 2.44
CA THR A 112 11.59 13.30 2.15
C THR A 112 11.50 12.98 0.66
N LEU A 113 10.32 13.16 0.05
CA LEU A 113 10.12 12.93 -1.39
C LEU A 113 10.98 13.85 -2.25
N GLN A 114 11.11 15.12 -1.86
CA GLN A 114 11.99 16.07 -2.57
C GLN A 114 13.46 15.65 -2.53
N ARG A 115 13.94 15.13 -1.40
CA ARG A 115 15.33 14.62 -1.29
C ARG A 115 15.54 13.35 -2.08
N GLU A 116 14.56 12.46 -2.12
CA GLU A 116 14.62 11.20 -2.88
C GLU A 116 14.63 11.48 -4.39
N PHE A 117 13.83 12.45 -4.84
CA PHE A 117 13.73 12.86 -6.23
C PHE A 117 14.87 13.79 -6.69
N ALA A 118 15.52 14.51 -5.76
CA ALA A 118 16.63 15.38 -6.10
C ALA A 118 17.77 14.56 -6.75
N PRO A 119 18.40 15.07 -7.83
CA PRO A 119 19.54 14.40 -8.42
C PRO A 119 20.62 14.25 -7.36
N LYS A 120 20.96 13.00 -7.01
CA LYS A 120 22.03 12.74 -6.04
C LYS A 120 23.36 13.09 -6.70
N GLY A 121 23.80 14.33 -6.53
CA GLY A 121 25.16 14.75 -6.86
C GLY A 121 26.14 14.05 -5.92
N LYS A 122 27.00 13.20 -6.49
CA LYS A 122 28.04 12.41 -5.80
C LYS A 122 27.49 11.42 -4.76
N LEU A 123 26.93 10.32 -5.24
CA LEU A 123 26.90 9.07 -4.47
C LEU A 123 28.33 8.53 -4.44
N ASP A 124 29.02 8.64 -3.31
CA ASP A 124 30.41 8.24 -3.08
C ASP A 124 31.47 9.00 -3.89
N GLU A 125 32.54 9.43 -3.22
CA GLU A 125 33.77 9.90 -3.87
C GLU A 125 34.44 8.80 -4.74
N SER A 126 33.94 7.56 -4.68
CA SER A 126 34.46 6.38 -5.35
C SER A 126 33.69 5.97 -6.63
N LEU A 127 32.55 6.58 -6.94
CA LEU A 127 31.79 6.27 -8.15
C LEU A 127 31.78 7.50 -9.06
N GLU A 128 32.20 7.30 -10.32
CA GLU A 128 32.02 8.29 -11.39
C GLU A 128 30.60 8.89 -11.32
N PRO A 129 30.43 10.21 -11.43
CA PRO A 129 29.12 10.82 -11.35
C PRO A 129 28.22 10.24 -12.45
N MET A 130 27.32 9.33 -12.06
CA MET A 130 26.26 8.84 -12.93
C MET A 130 25.53 10.04 -13.52
N ASP A 131 25.31 10.01 -14.84
CA ASP A 131 24.53 11.02 -15.54
C ASP A 131 23.22 11.27 -14.74
N PRO A 132 22.92 12.52 -14.35
CA PRO A 132 21.70 12.86 -13.62
C PRO A 132 20.44 12.27 -14.24
N MET A 133 20.40 12.12 -15.57
CA MET A 133 19.30 11.52 -16.30
C MET A 133 19.17 10.02 -16.08
N ILE A 134 20.30 9.29 -16.02
CA ILE A 134 20.28 7.85 -15.71
C ILE A 134 19.83 7.62 -14.27
N ASN A 135 20.28 8.47 -13.34
CA ASN A 135 19.85 8.40 -11.93
C ASN A 135 18.33 8.63 -11.79
N LEU A 136 17.80 9.64 -12.50
CA LEU A 136 16.36 9.90 -12.54
C LEU A 136 15.58 8.72 -13.13
N LEU A 137 16.02 8.15 -14.25
CA LEU A 137 15.36 7.00 -14.88
C LEU A 137 15.38 5.77 -13.98
N LEU A 138 16.49 5.49 -13.29
CA LEU A 138 16.59 4.38 -12.35
C LEU A 138 15.66 4.58 -11.15
N HIS A 139 15.55 5.81 -10.65
CA HIS A 139 14.61 6.14 -9.59
C HIS A 139 13.16 5.92 -10.03
N LEU A 140 12.77 6.41 -11.21
CA LEU A 140 11.43 6.21 -11.77
C LEU A 140 11.11 4.74 -12.08
N ALA A 141 12.12 3.94 -12.42
CA ALA A 141 11.97 2.52 -12.68
C ALA A 141 11.84 1.67 -11.40
N SER A 142 12.35 2.17 -10.27
CA SER A 142 12.33 1.46 -8.97
C SER A 142 11.21 1.92 -8.03
N ASP A 143 10.43 2.94 -8.42
CA ASP A 143 9.30 3.42 -7.63
C ASP A 143 8.11 2.44 -7.67
N ASP A 144 7.28 2.51 -6.63
CA ASP A 144 6.07 1.71 -6.47
C ASP A 144 5.01 2.01 -7.56
N TYR A 145 5.12 3.16 -8.22
CA TYR A 145 4.13 3.66 -9.17
C TYR A 145 4.73 3.84 -10.56
N SER A 146 4.46 2.87 -11.44
CA SER A 146 5.12 2.75 -12.75
C SER A 146 4.98 4.01 -13.61
N LEU A 147 6.02 4.29 -14.42
CA LEU A 147 5.98 5.40 -15.39
C LEU A 147 4.82 5.26 -16.38
N ALA A 148 4.47 4.04 -16.78
CA ALA A 148 3.33 3.78 -17.66
C ALA A 148 2.01 4.26 -17.03
N THR A 149 1.79 3.93 -15.76
CA THR A 149 0.61 4.37 -15.00
C THR A 149 0.58 5.90 -14.88
N ARG A 150 1.73 6.54 -14.66
CA ARG A 150 1.84 8.00 -14.57
C ARG A 150 1.48 8.70 -15.88
N LEU A 151 1.99 8.20 -17.01
CA LEU A 151 1.72 8.76 -18.33
C LEU A 151 0.24 8.66 -18.73
N GLN A 152 -0.48 7.67 -18.19
CA GLN A 152 -1.93 7.51 -18.44
C GLN A 152 -2.79 8.46 -17.59
N ARG A 153 -2.29 8.88 -16.42
CA ARG A 153 -3.11 9.55 -15.38
C ARG A 153 -2.77 11.01 -15.18
N PHE A 154 -1.55 11.42 -15.53
CA PHE A 154 -1.07 12.79 -15.38
C PHE A 154 -0.77 13.42 -16.73
N SER A 155 -0.72 14.76 -16.74
CA SER A 155 -0.27 15.49 -17.92
C SER A 155 1.18 15.13 -18.26
N GLN A 156 1.58 15.27 -19.51
CA GLN A 156 2.96 14.99 -19.94
C GLN A 156 4.01 15.79 -19.16
N ARG A 157 3.65 16.99 -18.70
CA ARG A 157 4.55 17.86 -17.90
C ARG A 157 4.70 17.36 -16.47
N ASP A 158 3.65 16.76 -15.92
CA ASP A 158 3.60 16.32 -14.53
C ASP A 158 3.96 14.84 -14.38
N ALA A 159 4.02 14.05 -15.46
CA ALA A 159 4.23 12.61 -15.39
C ALA A 159 5.50 12.21 -14.61
N LEU A 160 6.57 13.01 -14.68
CA LEU A 160 7.84 12.73 -13.99
C LEU A 160 7.83 13.22 -12.52
N THR A 161 7.13 14.32 -12.25
CA THR A 161 7.12 15.01 -10.94
C THR A 161 5.96 14.59 -10.05
N ALA A 162 4.86 14.10 -10.63
CA ALA A 162 3.70 13.62 -9.92
C ALA A 162 4.14 12.59 -8.87
N ARG A 163 3.55 12.67 -7.68
CA ARG A 163 3.87 11.80 -6.52
C ARG A 163 5.27 11.98 -5.91
N HIS A 164 6.16 12.79 -6.50
CA HIS A 164 7.43 13.20 -5.88
C HIS A 164 7.36 14.64 -5.35
N LEU A 165 6.67 15.52 -6.07
CA LEU A 165 6.47 16.92 -5.68
C LEU A 165 5.04 17.12 -5.16
N ILE A 166 4.85 16.91 -3.86
CA ILE A 166 3.60 17.25 -3.18
C ILE A 166 3.66 18.71 -2.71
N THR A 167 2.71 19.54 -3.15
CA THR A 167 2.72 20.99 -2.93
C THR A 167 1.70 21.39 -1.88
N GLU A 168 0.50 20.82 -1.95
CA GLU A 168 -0.67 21.24 -1.19
C GLU A 168 -0.87 20.38 0.06
N TYR A 169 -1.41 20.98 1.13
CA TYR A 169 -1.83 20.26 2.32
C TYR A 169 -3.33 20.45 2.51
N SER A 170 -4.06 19.34 2.64
CA SER A 170 -5.47 19.34 3.00
C SER A 170 -5.72 18.28 4.06
N ALA A 171 -5.99 18.71 5.29
CA ALA A 171 -6.39 17.82 6.37
C ALA A 171 -7.69 17.07 6.00
N GLN A 172 -8.62 17.74 5.32
CA GLN A 172 -9.88 17.10 4.90
C GLN A 172 -9.64 15.95 3.93
N ALA A 173 -8.84 16.15 2.87
CA ALA A 173 -8.58 15.12 1.88
C ALA A 173 -7.88 13.89 2.49
N ILE A 174 -6.96 14.11 3.43
CA ILE A 174 -6.28 13.02 4.16
C ILE A 174 -7.26 12.30 5.11
N ALA A 175 -8.12 13.05 5.81
CA ALA A 175 -9.14 12.47 6.67
C ALA A 175 -10.14 11.63 5.86
N ASP A 176 -10.61 12.15 4.73
CA ASP A 176 -11.50 11.45 3.79
C ASP A 176 -10.84 10.16 3.31
N PHE A 177 -9.57 10.20 2.93
CA PHE A 177 -8.83 9.00 2.54
C PHE A 177 -8.81 7.93 3.64
N LEU A 178 -8.59 8.33 4.90
CA LEU A 178 -8.60 7.43 6.06
C LEU A 178 -9.97 6.80 6.35
N THR A 179 -11.08 7.44 5.91
CA THR A 179 -12.43 6.86 6.07
C THR A 179 -12.65 5.64 5.20
N PHE A 180 -11.98 5.53 4.05
CA PHE A 180 -12.06 4.34 3.19
C PHE A 180 -11.30 3.13 3.77
N LEU A 181 -10.34 3.37 4.66
CA LEU A 181 -9.50 2.31 5.23
C LEU A 181 -10.18 1.57 6.40
N THR A 182 -11.48 1.31 6.33
CA THR A 182 -12.25 0.65 7.38
C THR A 182 -12.37 -0.85 7.17
N PRO A 183 -12.64 -1.63 8.23
CA PRO A 183 -12.90 -3.07 8.09
C PRO A 183 -14.18 -3.35 7.29
N THR A 184 -15.13 -2.43 7.27
CA THR A 184 -16.30 -2.47 6.38
C THR A 184 -15.87 -2.12 4.96
N GLY A 185 -15.79 -3.12 4.08
CA GLY A 185 -15.41 -2.95 2.67
C GLY A 185 -13.97 -3.33 2.32
N VAL A 186 -13.19 -3.83 3.29
CA VAL A 186 -11.86 -4.40 2.99
C VAL A 186 -12.01 -5.76 2.31
N LEU A 187 -11.25 -5.98 1.25
CA LEU A 187 -11.03 -7.29 0.67
C LEU A 187 -9.77 -7.88 1.32
N CYS A 188 -9.97 -8.83 2.23
CA CYS A 188 -8.86 -9.60 2.82
C CYS A 188 -8.54 -10.76 1.89
N THR A 189 -7.41 -10.71 1.20
CA THR A 189 -6.91 -11.84 0.42
C THR A 189 -5.69 -12.41 1.13
N SER A 190 -5.87 -13.50 1.88
CA SER A 190 -4.75 -14.33 2.34
C SER A 190 -4.35 -15.24 1.18
N LEU A 191 -3.15 -15.10 0.63
CA LEU A 191 -2.70 -15.95 -0.49
C LEU A 191 -2.26 -17.36 -0.06
N ILE A 192 -2.33 -17.68 1.25
CA ILE A 192 -2.17 -19.04 1.77
C ILE A 192 -3.50 -19.84 1.71
N LEU A 193 -4.39 -19.44 0.80
CA LEU A 193 -5.63 -20.15 0.46
C LEU A 193 -5.41 -21.36 -0.48
N VAL A 194 -4.18 -21.84 -0.65
CA VAL A 194 -3.93 -23.20 -1.19
C VAL A 194 -4.19 -24.28 -0.11
N GLY A 195 -4.28 -23.90 1.18
CA GLY A 195 -4.50 -24.83 2.28
C GLY A 195 -5.96 -25.01 2.76
N ILE A 196 -6.91 -24.19 2.31
CA ILE A 196 -8.32 -24.30 2.77
C ILE A 196 -9.13 -25.23 1.87
N ALA A 197 -8.74 -25.40 0.59
CA ALA A 197 -9.34 -26.41 -0.29
C ALA A 197 -9.05 -27.85 0.18
N SER A 198 -7.96 -28.07 0.93
CA SER A 198 -7.62 -29.39 1.48
C SER A 198 -8.20 -29.68 2.86
N ARG A 199 -8.83 -28.69 3.53
CA ARG A 199 -9.38 -28.86 4.90
C ARG A 199 -10.88 -28.64 5.04
N LEU A 200 -11.57 -28.10 4.03
CA LEU A 200 -13.02 -28.21 3.95
C LEU A 200 -13.38 -29.58 3.35
N GLN A 201 -13.56 -30.58 4.22
CA GLN A 201 -14.20 -31.85 3.90
C GLN A 201 -15.68 -31.61 3.49
N LEU A 202 -15.90 -30.98 2.34
CA LEU A 202 -17.21 -30.90 1.73
C LEU A 202 -17.39 -32.15 0.85
N PRO A 203 -18.47 -32.93 1.03
CA PRO A 203 -18.72 -34.11 0.19
C PRO A 203 -18.81 -33.71 -1.29
N ASP A 204 -18.25 -34.54 -2.18
CA ASP A 204 -18.18 -34.31 -3.64
C ASP A 204 -19.52 -33.94 -4.31
N SER A 205 -20.64 -34.28 -3.68
CA SER A 205 -21.98 -33.91 -4.13
C SER A 205 -22.26 -32.40 -4.10
N GLN A 206 -21.63 -31.64 -3.20
CA GLN A 206 -21.81 -30.18 -3.11
C GLN A 206 -20.94 -29.42 -4.11
N TRP A 207 -19.78 -29.98 -4.49
CA TRP A 207 -18.93 -29.44 -5.56
C TRP A 207 -19.62 -29.45 -6.93
N GLN A 208 -20.32 -30.55 -7.23
CA GLN A 208 -21.10 -30.70 -8.47
C GLN A 208 -22.28 -29.71 -8.56
N ALA A 209 -22.86 -29.31 -7.43
CA ALA A 209 -23.98 -28.36 -7.40
C ALA A 209 -23.53 -26.92 -7.68
N LEU A 210 -22.40 -26.49 -7.10
CA LEU A 210 -21.84 -25.15 -7.31
C LEU A 210 -21.32 -24.97 -8.75
N LEU A 211 -20.70 -26.00 -9.33
CA LEU A 211 -20.22 -25.96 -10.72
C LEU A 211 -21.35 -25.97 -11.75
N ARG A 212 -22.53 -26.53 -11.42
CA ARG A 212 -23.71 -26.48 -12.28
C ARG A 212 -24.45 -25.14 -12.19
N ALA A 213 -24.53 -24.54 -10.99
CA ALA A 213 -25.14 -23.23 -10.80
C ALA A 213 -24.38 -22.11 -11.54
N GLY A 214 -23.06 -22.22 -11.66
CA GLY A 214 -22.22 -21.26 -12.42
C GLY A 214 -22.26 -21.43 -13.94
N ARG A 215 -22.84 -22.52 -14.47
CA ARG A 215 -22.93 -22.79 -15.93
C ARG A 215 -24.31 -22.53 -16.54
N SER A 216 -25.32 -22.19 -15.74
CA SER A 216 -26.68 -21.88 -16.22
C SER A 216 -27.02 -20.39 -16.22
N ALA A 217 -26.03 -19.51 -16.04
CA ALA A 217 -26.19 -18.05 -16.11
C ALA A 217 -25.31 -17.43 -17.22
N GLY A 218 -25.24 -18.10 -18.36
CA GLY A 218 -24.66 -17.61 -19.62
C GLY A 218 -25.60 -17.93 -20.77
#